data_AF-A0AAJ2U5D0-F1
#
_entry.id   AF-A0AAJ2U5D0-F1
#
_cell.length_a   1.000
_cell.length_b   1.000
_cell.length_c   1.000
_cell.angle_alpha   90.00
_cell.angle_beta   90.00
_cell.angle_gamma   90.00
#
_symmetry.space_group_name_H-M   'P 1'
#
loop_
_entity.id
_entity.type
_entity.pdbx_description
1 polymer ?
#
loop_
_entity_poly.entity_id
_entity_poly.type
_entity_poly.pdbx_seq_one_letter_code
_entity_poly.pdbx_strand_id
1 'polypeptide(L)'
;PINVTYNGLLATVFYSLKALIDPEIPSNAGIYRVFNIIVEPGLIINAQNPAPVGARIDTCMRVADVIFGAMAQVVPERAIAGCNSSCTTAVFSGS
;
A
#
# COMPACT_ATOMS: atom_id res chain seq x y z
N PRO A 1 -9.78 9.66 9.25
CA PRO A 1 -8.82 10.38 8.37
C PRO A 1 -7.93 9.38 7.63
N ILE A 2 -7.81 9.56 6.31
CA ILE A 2 -7.26 8.55 5.38
C ILE A 2 -5.75 8.71 5.10
N ASN A 3 -5.06 9.59 5.83
CA ASN A 3 -3.63 9.84 5.64
C ASN A 3 -2.79 8.61 6.01
N VAL A 4 -1.70 8.38 5.27
CA VAL A 4 -0.75 7.28 5.45
C VAL A 4 0.63 7.87 5.76
N THR A 5 1.33 7.30 6.75
CA THR A 5 2.73 7.65 7.02
C THR A 5 3.65 7.03 5.97
N TYR A 6 4.87 7.56 5.84
CA TYR A 6 5.87 6.96 4.94
C TYR A 6 6.05 5.45 5.16
N ASN A 7 6.15 5.00 6.41
CA ASN A 7 6.27 3.57 6.73
C ASN A 7 5.03 2.76 6.33
N GLY A 8 3.83 3.36 6.41
CA GLY A 8 2.60 2.74 5.93
C GLY A 8 2.61 2.56 4.41
N LEU A 9 3.08 3.58 3.67
CA LEU A 9 3.26 3.50 2.22
C LEU A 9 4.26 2.42 1.84
N LEU A 10 5.43 2.39 2.51
CA LEU A 10 6.45 1.37 2.31
C LEU A 10 5.87 -0.05 2.46
N ALA A 11 5.16 -0.30 3.56
CA ALA A 11 4.53 -1.60 3.81
C ALA A 11 3.53 -1.98 2.72
N THR A 12 2.71 -1.04 2.25
CA THR A 12 1.75 -1.27 1.16
C THR A 12 2.47 -1.63 -0.14
N VAL A 13 3.51 -0.87 -0.51
CA VAL A 13 4.29 -1.12 -1.73
C VAL A 13 4.94 -2.51 -1.68
N PHE A 14 5.55 -2.90 -0.56
CA PHE A 14 6.17 -4.22 -0.44
C PHE A 14 5.17 -5.35 -0.49
N TYR A 15 4.01 -5.19 0.16
CA TYR A 15 2.92 -6.16 0.06
C TYR A 15 2.51 -6.36 -1.41
N SER A 16 2.23 -5.28 -2.14
CA SER A 16 1.80 -5.35 -3.53
C SER A 16 2.86 -5.97 -4.44
N LEU A 17 4.12 -5.56 -4.30
CA LEU A 17 5.21 -6.07 -5.12
C LEU A 17 5.50 -7.55 -4.83
N LYS A 18 5.49 -7.95 -3.56
CA LYS A 18 5.64 -9.36 -3.18
C LYS A 18 4.50 -10.21 -3.74
N ALA A 19 3.25 -9.75 -3.60
CA ALA A 19 2.07 -10.45 -4.11
C ALA A 19 2.12 -10.63 -5.63
N LEU A 20 2.66 -9.66 -6.36
CA LEU A 20 2.76 -9.70 -7.82
C LEU A 20 3.98 -10.50 -8.32
N ILE A 21 5.17 -10.20 -7.79
CA ILE A 21 6.45 -10.65 -8.36
C ILE A 21 6.76 -12.10 -7.99
N ASP A 22 6.53 -12.49 -6.75
CA ASP A 22 6.69 -13.86 -6.29
C ASP A 22 6.19 -14.02 -4.83
N PRO A 23 5.05 -14.70 -4.62
CA PRO A 23 4.54 -15.02 -3.30
C PRO A 23 5.47 -15.87 -2.44
N GLU A 24 6.47 -16.53 -3.00
CA GLU A 24 7.45 -17.33 -2.26
C GLU A 24 8.65 -16.50 -1.77
N ILE A 25 8.82 -15.25 -2.25
CA ILE A 25 9.90 -14.38 -1.76
C ILE A 25 9.77 -14.19 -0.25
N PRO A 26 10.85 -14.41 0.53
CA PRO A 26 10.85 -14.15 1.95
C PRO A 26 10.58 -12.67 2.28
N SER A 27 9.67 -12.42 3.22
CA SER A 27 9.37 -11.07 3.73
C SER A 27 10.47 -10.55 4.67
N ASN A 28 11.64 -10.19 4.14
CA ASN A 28 12.75 -9.66 4.92
C ASN A 28 13.32 -8.36 4.33
N ALA A 29 14.26 -7.72 5.04
CA ALA A 29 14.90 -6.47 4.64
C ALA A 29 15.57 -6.50 3.24
N GLY A 30 15.83 -7.68 2.69
CA GLY A 30 16.37 -7.85 1.34
C GLY A 30 15.44 -7.33 0.24
N ILE A 31 14.12 -7.46 0.41
CA ILE A 31 13.14 -6.96 -0.58
C ILE A 31 13.15 -5.42 -0.69
N TYR A 32 13.62 -4.73 0.34
CA TYR A 32 13.68 -3.27 0.38
C TYR A 32 14.80 -2.73 -0.52
N ARG A 33 15.83 -3.53 -0.80
CA ARG A 33 17.01 -3.08 -1.57
C ARG A 33 16.77 -3.03 -3.07
N VAL A 34 15.75 -3.71 -3.57
CA VAL A 34 15.47 -3.82 -5.01
C VAL A 34 14.51 -2.73 -5.52
N PHE A 35 13.92 -1.92 -4.63
CA PHE A 35 12.97 -0.88 -4.99
C PHE A 35 13.39 0.48 -4.43
N ASN A 36 13.31 1.51 -5.28
CA ASN A 36 13.48 2.89 -4.87
C ASN A 36 12.11 3.57 -4.80
N ILE A 37 11.76 4.14 -3.65
CA ILE A 37 10.47 4.79 -3.42
C ILE A 37 10.73 6.28 -3.22
N ILE A 38 10.22 7.10 -4.13
CA ILE A 38 10.34 8.55 -4.12
C ILE A 38 8.97 9.14 -3.81
N VAL A 39 8.88 9.93 -2.74
CA VAL A 39 7.64 10.58 -2.34
C VAL A 39 7.94 11.85 -1.55
N GLU A 40 7.20 12.92 -1.84
CA GLU A 40 7.38 14.20 -1.16
C GLU A 40 6.72 14.19 0.23
N PRO A 41 7.34 14.79 1.26
CA PRO A 41 6.71 14.97 2.58
C PRO A 41 5.43 15.79 2.50
N GLY A 42 4.42 15.43 3.30
CA GLY A 42 3.17 16.18 3.41
C GLY A 42 2.06 15.70 2.47
N LEU A 43 2.36 14.78 1.55
CA LEU A 43 1.34 14.12 0.73
C LEU A 43 0.47 13.18 1.57
N ILE A 44 -0.72 12.85 1.06
CA ILE A 44 -1.64 11.88 1.68
C ILE A 44 -0.99 10.51 1.96
N ILE A 45 0.02 10.14 1.17
CA ILE A 45 0.82 8.91 1.29
C ILE A 45 2.15 9.09 2.03
N ASN A 46 2.47 10.31 2.46
CA ASN A 46 3.67 10.64 3.24
C ASN A 46 3.33 11.73 4.28
N ALA A 47 2.31 11.43 5.08
CA ALA A 47 1.78 12.35 6.06
C ALA A 47 2.80 12.62 7.17
N GLN A 48 2.91 13.90 7.54
CA GLN A 48 3.80 14.38 8.58
C GLN A 48 3.03 14.66 9.86
N ASN A 49 3.70 14.54 11.01
CA ASN A 49 3.14 14.98 12.29
C ASN A 49 2.72 16.48 12.17
N PRO A 50 1.52 16.89 12.63
CA PRO A 50 0.53 16.16 13.46
C PRO A 50 -0.66 15.56 12.69
N ALA A 51 -0.52 15.30 11.39
CA ALA A 51 -1.63 14.79 10.58
C ALA A 51 -2.17 13.46 11.12
N PRO A 52 -3.50 13.30 11.29
CA PRO A 52 -4.08 12.09 11.85
C PRO A 52 -4.16 10.95 10.80
N VAL A 53 -3.87 9.71 11.22
CA VAL A 53 -3.65 8.54 10.32
C VAL A 53 -4.54 7.31 10.65
N GLY A 54 -5.69 7.54 11.28
CA GLY A 54 -6.53 6.47 11.85
C GLY A 54 -7.21 5.54 10.84
N ALA A 55 -7.67 6.06 9.70
CA ALA A 55 -8.37 5.29 8.65
C ALA A 55 -7.48 5.09 7.41
N ARG A 56 -6.18 4.88 7.62
CA ARG A 56 -5.18 4.80 6.54
C ARG A 56 -5.37 3.62 5.58
N ILE A 57 -6.11 2.59 6.01
CA ILE A 57 -6.31 1.36 5.24
C ILE A 57 -6.96 1.64 3.88
N ASP A 58 -7.90 2.58 3.79
CA ASP A 58 -8.57 2.93 2.53
C ASP A 58 -7.59 3.47 1.49
N THR A 59 -6.66 4.34 1.91
CA THR A 59 -5.61 4.86 1.03
C THR A 59 -4.59 3.78 0.68
N CYS A 60 -4.19 2.93 1.64
CA CYS A 60 -3.29 1.81 1.38
C CYS A 60 -3.87 0.85 0.32
N MET A 61 -5.17 0.53 0.40
CA MET A 61 -5.82 -0.32 -0.61
C MET A 61 -5.78 0.35 -2.00
N ARG A 62 -6.02 1.66 -2.06
CA ARG A 62 -5.97 2.40 -3.32
C ARG A 62 -4.58 2.45 -3.92
N VAL A 63 -3.55 2.60 -3.09
CA VAL A 63 -2.15 2.54 -3.54
C VAL A 63 -1.83 1.15 -4.09
N ALA A 64 -2.28 0.08 -3.44
CA ALA A 64 -2.06 -1.28 -3.92
C ALA A 64 -2.68 -1.51 -5.31
N ASP A 65 -3.91 -1.06 -5.53
CA ASP A 65 -4.59 -1.13 -6.82
C ASP A 65 -3.84 -0.37 -7.93
N VAL A 66 -3.34 0.82 -7.63
CA VAL A 66 -2.54 1.60 -8.59
C VAL A 66 -1.28 0.85 -8.97
N ILE A 67 -0.60 0.21 -8.00
CA ILE A 67 0.60 -0.60 -8.27
C ILE A 67 0.25 -1.80 -9.15
N PHE A 68 -0.83 -2.54 -8.83
CA PHE A 68 -1.25 -3.67 -9.65
C PHE A 68 -1.63 -3.26 -11.07
N GLY A 69 -2.38 -2.17 -11.23
CA GLY A 69 -2.73 -1.62 -12.54
C GLY A 69 -1.52 -1.15 -13.34
N ALA A 70 -0.56 -0.47 -12.72
CA ALA A 70 0.67 -0.03 -13.36
C ALA A 70 1.53 -1.22 -13.83
N MET A 71 1.60 -2.27 -13.02
CA MET A 71 2.40 -3.46 -13.32
C MET A 71 1.73 -4.42 -14.31
N ALA A 72 0.42 -4.29 -14.56
CA ALA A 72 -0.30 -5.13 -15.52
C ALA A 72 0.28 -5.09 -16.94
N GLN A 73 0.95 -3.99 -17.32
CA GLN A 73 1.63 -3.86 -18.61
C GLN A 73 3.02 -4.51 -18.62
N VAL A 74 3.66 -4.62 -17.45
CA VAL A 74 5.04 -5.10 -17.32
C VAL A 74 5.09 -6.61 -17.09
N VAL A 75 4.13 -7.15 -16.34
CA VAL A 75 4.02 -8.58 -16.00
C VAL A 75 2.59 -9.05 -16.29
N PRO A 76 2.17 -9.07 -17.57
CA PRO A 76 0.77 -9.33 -17.96
C PRO A 76 0.29 -10.72 -17.51
N GLU A 77 1.17 -11.71 -17.44
CA GLU A 77 0.86 -13.06 -16.98
C GLU A 77 0.54 -13.16 -15.48
N ARG A 78 0.87 -12.11 -14.71
CA ARG A 78 0.55 -11.98 -13.27
C ARG A 78 -0.35 -10.79 -12.98
N ALA A 79 -0.95 -10.20 -14.02
CA ALA A 79 -1.84 -9.06 -13.86
C ALA A 79 -3.04 -9.46 -13.00
N ILE A 80 -3.20 -8.78 -11.87
CA ILE A 80 -4.37 -8.90 -11.00
C ILE A 80 -5.38 -7.86 -11.48
N ALA A 81 -6.60 -8.30 -11.84
CA ALA A 81 -7.70 -7.38 -12.10
C ALA A 81 -8.00 -6.57 -10.82
N GLY A 82 -8.35 -5.29 -10.95
CA GLY A 82 -8.49 -4.36 -9.82
C GLY A 82 -9.22 -4.97 -8.62
N CYS A 83 -8.63 -4.83 -7.43
CA CYS A 83 -9.21 -5.40 -6.21
C CYS A 83 -10.39 -4.54 -5.75
N ASN A 84 -11.25 -5.09 -4.89
CA ASN A 84 -12.20 -4.27 -4.15
C ASN A 84 -11.40 -3.38 -3.18
N SER A 85 -10.96 -2.23 -3.65
CA SER A 85 -10.08 -1.30 -2.96
C SER A 85 -10.81 -0.45 -1.90
N SER A 86 -11.80 -1.07 -1.25
CA SER A 86 -12.59 -0.49 -0.17
C SER A 86 -12.59 -1.41 1.05
N CYS A 87 -12.51 -0.82 2.25
CA CYS A 87 -12.55 -1.56 3.50
C CYS A 87 -13.69 -1.03 4.37
N THR A 88 -14.85 -1.70 4.32
CA THR A 88 -15.98 -1.33 5.18
C THR A 88 -15.70 -1.77 6.62
N THR A 89 -15.49 -0.82 7.52
CA THR A 89 -15.28 -1.07 8.95
C THR A 89 -16.54 -0.73 9.75
N ALA A 90 -17.03 -1.65 10.56
CA ALA A 90 -18.05 -1.40 11.59
C ALA A 90 -17.38 -1.39 12.98
N VAL A 91 -17.56 -0.31 13.74
CA VAL A 91 -17.03 -0.19 15.11
C VAL A 91 -18.21 -0.16 16.08
N PHE A 92 -18.24 -1.11 17.00
CA PHE A 92 -19.20 -1.13 18.11
C PHE A 92 -18.49 -0.61 19.36
N SER A 93 -19.08 0.39 20.02
CA SER A 93 -18.61 0.93 21.30
C SER A 93 -19.77 1.02 22.28
N GLY A 94 -19.54 0.62 23.53
CA GLY A 94 -20.52 0.69 24.63
C GLY A 94 -19.85 1.16 25.92
N SER A 95 -20.65 1.70 26.83
CA SER A 95 -20.23 2.19 28.15
C SER A 95 -20.19 1.08 29.19
#